data_AF-A0AA35LGA1-F1
#
_entry.id   AF-A0AA35LGA1-F1
#
_cell.length_a   1.000
_cell.length_b   1.000
_cell.length_c   1.000
_cell.angle_alpha   90.00
_cell.angle_beta   90.00
_cell.angle_gamma   90.00
#
_symmetry.space_group_name_H-M   'P 1'
#
loop_
_entity.id
_entity.type
_entity.pdbx_description
1 polymer ?
#
loop_
_entity_poly.entity_id
_entity_poly.type
_entity_poly.pdbx_seq_one_letter_code
_entity_poly.pdbx_strand_id
1 'polypeptide(L)'
;MPWISIPTVAIFFAEVRGYSKLYDNIEDSPYGWFGVILSMLSFLFFTDMCIYWIHRFLHHKLLYKRLHKPHHLWKIPTPFASHAFHPMDGFLQSVPYHIYPFLFPLHKMTYLGLYVFVNIWTISIHDGDYHVPGILKEIINGAAHHTDHHLYFDYNYGQYFTLWDRIGGSYKNPSSFEGKGPHDYLKKLKESKLSSFKNGCGDEGVLEEGSFKNK
;
A
#
# COMPACT_ATOMS: atom_id res chain seq x y z
N MET A 1 -20.78 11.14 -14.99
CA MET A 1 -19.31 11.10 -15.03
C MET A 1 -18.81 11.45 -13.64
N PRO A 2 -18.02 10.62 -12.96
CA PRO A 2 -17.40 11.04 -11.71
C PRO A 2 -16.54 12.28 -12.02
N TRP A 3 -16.69 13.35 -11.24
CA TRP A 3 -16.08 14.66 -11.51
C TRP A 3 -14.56 14.60 -11.65
N ILE A 4 -13.93 13.59 -11.04
CA ILE A 4 -12.49 13.30 -11.16
C ILE A 4 -12.05 12.89 -12.57
N SER A 5 -12.95 12.39 -13.41
CA SER A 5 -12.60 12.02 -14.78
C SER A 5 -12.31 13.25 -15.65
N ILE A 6 -12.83 14.43 -15.29
CA ILE A 6 -12.62 15.67 -16.05
C ILE A 6 -11.13 16.05 -16.09
N PRO A 7 -10.42 16.23 -14.95
CA PRO A 7 -9.01 16.56 -14.99
C PRO A 7 -8.15 15.43 -15.59
N THR A 8 -8.48 14.17 -15.33
CA THR A 8 -7.76 13.03 -15.94
C THR A 8 -7.89 13.05 -17.46
N VAL A 9 -9.09 13.26 -18.01
CA VAL A 9 -9.31 13.38 -19.46
C VAL A 9 -8.56 14.58 -20.04
N ALA A 10 -8.51 15.71 -19.34
CA ALA A 10 -7.75 16.87 -19.78
C ALA A 10 -6.24 16.56 -19.90
N ILE A 11 -5.68 15.81 -18.95
CA ILE A 11 -4.28 15.38 -19.00
C ILE A 11 -4.03 14.43 -20.18
N PHE A 12 -4.85 13.38 -20.33
CA PHE A 12 -4.75 12.47 -21.48
C PHE A 12 -4.89 13.19 -22.81
N PHE A 13 -5.81 14.16 -22.89
CA PHE A 13 -5.98 14.96 -24.10
C PHE A 13 -4.71 15.76 -24.40
N ALA A 14 -4.05 16.33 -23.39
CA ALA A 14 -2.79 17.03 -23.57
C ALA A 14 -1.66 16.09 -24.05
N GLU A 15 -1.60 14.87 -23.52
CA GLU A 15 -0.66 13.84 -23.98
C GLU A 15 -0.87 13.49 -25.45
N VAL A 16 -2.12 13.23 -25.86
CA VAL A 16 -2.48 12.89 -27.24
C VAL A 16 -2.23 14.05 -28.20
N ARG A 17 -2.33 15.29 -27.73
CA ARG A 17 -1.99 16.51 -28.48
C ARG A 17 -0.49 16.76 -28.63
N GLY A 18 0.36 15.93 -28.04
CA GLY A 18 1.81 16.03 -28.14
C GLY A 18 2.44 17.06 -27.19
N TYR A 19 1.74 17.44 -26.10
CA TYR A 19 2.31 18.32 -25.08
C TYR A 19 3.22 17.59 -24.09
N SER A 20 3.18 16.25 -24.05
CA SER A 20 4.10 15.44 -23.26
C SER A 20 5.38 15.13 -24.04
N LYS A 21 6.43 14.72 -23.33
CA LYS A 21 7.72 14.25 -23.87
C LYS A 21 7.70 12.74 -24.17
N LEU A 22 6.52 12.18 -24.45
CA LEU A 22 6.38 10.79 -24.82
C LEU A 22 6.93 10.56 -26.23
N TYR A 23 7.70 9.49 -26.40
CA TYR A 23 8.27 9.12 -27.70
C TYR A 23 7.94 7.67 -28.08
N ASP A 24 7.89 7.42 -29.39
CA ASP A 24 7.43 6.16 -29.97
C ASP A 24 8.53 5.12 -30.12
N ASN A 25 9.71 5.52 -30.62
CA ASN A 25 10.79 4.57 -30.91
C ASN A 25 11.88 4.67 -29.86
N ILE A 26 12.51 3.54 -29.54
CA ILE A 26 13.63 3.51 -28.58
C ILE A 26 14.82 4.33 -29.07
N GLU A 27 14.97 4.47 -30.38
CA GLU A 27 15.99 5.29 -31.04
C GLU A 27 15.83 6.79 -30.74
N ASP A 28 14.61 7.23 -30.39
CA ASP A 28 14.32 8.61 -29.99
C ASP A 28 14.80 8.91 -28.54
N SER A 29 15.17 7.87 -27.79
CA SER A 29 15.77 8.00 -26.46
C SER A 29 17.19 8.56 -26.58
N PRO A 30 17.58 9.59 -25.78
CA PRO A 30 18.94 10.15 -25.80
C PRO A 30 20.06 9.11 -25.60
N TYR A 31 19.75 7.99 -24.95
CA TYR A 31 20.69 6.91 -24.65
C TYR A 31 20.16 5.53 -25.09
N GLY A 32 19.24 5.48 -26.06
CA GLY A 32 18.62 4.22 -26.51
C GLY A 32 18.00 3.42 -25.36
N TRP A 33 18.26 2.10 -25.34
CA TRP A 33 17.82 1.19 -24.28
C TRP A 33 18.30 1.57 -22.88
N PHE A 34 19.52 2.10 -22.76
CA PHE A 34 20.02 2.55 -21.45
C PHE A 34 19.17 3.72 -20.92
N GLY A 35 18.76 4.62 -21.81
CA GLY A 35 17.86 5.72 -21.47
C GLY A 35 16.47 5.23 -21.05
N VAL A 36 15.97 4.14 -21.65
CA VAL A 36 14.72 3.51 -21.23
C VAL A 36 14.83 2.99 -19.79
N ILE A 37 15.88 2.22 -19.47
CA ILE A 37 16.10 1.70 -18.10
C ILE A 37 16.24 2.86 -17.10
N LEU A 38 17.02 3.88 -17.45
CA LEU A 38 17.19 5.06 -16.60
C LEU A 38 15.86 5.77 -16.37
N SER A 39 15.02 5.92 -17.41
CA SER A 39 13.69 6.52 -17.30
C SER A 39 12.75 5.73 -16.40
N MET A 40 12.85 4.39 -16.37
CA MET A 40 12.08 3.55 -15.44
C MET A 40 12.51 3.78 -13.99
N LEU A 41 13.82 3.81 -13.72
CA LEU A 41 14.34 4.08 -12.37
C LEU A 41 13.94 5.49 -11.91
N SER A 42 14.15 6.51 -12.75
CA SER A 42 13.78 7.88 -12.40
C SER A 42 12.26 8.05 -12.25
N PHE A 43 11.45 7.33 -13.03
CA PHE A 43 10.00 7.28 -12.83
C PHE A 43 9.64 6.74 -11.45
N LEU A 44 10.21 5.60 -11.04
CA LEU A 44 9.95 5.01 -9.73
C LEU A 44 10.38 5.96 -8.60
N PHE A 45 11.59 6.50 -8.64
CA PHE A 45 12.07 7.42 -7.59
C PHE A 45 11.28 8.73 -7.53
N PHE A 46 10.95 9.32 -8.69
CA PHE A 46 10.15 10.55 -8.76
C PHE A 46 8.74 10.33 -8.21
N THR A 47 8.08 9.27 -8.64
CA THR A 47 6.71 8.98 -8.23
C THR A 47 6.64 8.60 -6.76
N ASP A 48 7.59 7.80 -6.26
CA ASP A 48 7.69 7.46 -4.84
C ASP A 48 7.83 8.71 -3.97
N MET A 49 8.70 9.65 -4.37
CA MET A 49 8.90 10.92 -3.68
C MET A 49 7.62 11.75 -3.62
N CYS A 50 6.99 11.97 -4.77
CA CYS A 50 5.80 12.80 -4.84
C CYS A 50 4.64 12.18 -4.08
N ILE A 51 4.44 10.86 -4.21
CA ILE A 51 3.37 10.14 -3.52
C ILE A 51 3.61 10.14 -2.02
N TYR A 52 4.84 9.94 -1.55
CA TYR A 52 5.19 10.05 -0.13
C TYR A 52 4.68 11.37 0.47
N TRP A 53 4.98 12.50 -0.18
CA TRP A 53 4.56 13.81 0.30
C TRP A 53 3.05 14.01 0.20
N ILE A 54 2.43 13.64 -0.93
CA ILE A 54 0.98 13.73 -1.12
C ILE A 54 0.25 12.92 -0.05
N HIS A 55 0.69 11.68 0.17
CA HIS A 55 0.14 10.77 1.16
C HIS A 55 0.30 11.34 2.58
N ARG A 56 1.50 11.82 2.94
CA ARG A 56 1.72 12.49 4.23
C ARG A 56 0.85 13.73 4.41
N PHE A 57 0.64 14.54 3.37
CA PHE A 57 -0.27 15.68 3.41
C PHE A 57 -1.74 15.26 3.55
N LEU A 58 -2.14 14.15 2.92
CA LEU A 58 -3.49 13.59 3.06
C LEU A 58 -3.78 13.16 4.51
N HIS A 59 -2.75 12.80 5.28
CA HIS A 59 -2.84 12.55 6.73
C HIS A 59 -2.91 13.82 7.59
N HIS A 60 -2.68 15.00 7.02
CA HIS A 60 -2.85 16.25 7.75
C HIS A 60 -4.32 16.42 8.19
N LYS A 61 -4.52 16.93 9.41
CA LYS A 61 -5.83 17.07 10.09
C LYS A 61 -6.95 17.69 9.24
N LEU A 62 -6.60 18.57 8.30
CA LEU A 62 -7.54 19.26 7.42
C LEU A 62 -8.06 18.39 6.28
N LEU A 63 -7.24 17.46 5.78
CA LEU A 63 -7.55 16.61 4.62
C LEU A 63 -7.99 15.22 5.05
N TYR A 64 -7.34 14.65 6.08
CA TYR A 64 -7.53 13.27 6.50
C TYR A 64 -9.00 12.90 6.67
N LYS A 65 -9.74 13.63 7.51
CA LYS A 65 -11.14 13.29 7.83
C LYS A 65 -12.04 13.25 6.60
N ARG A 66 -11.74 14.03 5.56
CA ARG A 66 -12.58 14.21 4.37
C ARG A 66 -12.17 13.29 3.23
N LEU A 67 -10.87 13.12 3.02
CA LEU A 67 -10.33 12.47 1.83
C LEU A 67 -9.78 11.07 2.14
N HIS A 68 -8.94 10.96 3.16
CA HIS A 68 -8.11 9.76 3.35
C HIS A 68 -8.64 8.80 4.43
N LYS A 69 -9.45 9.30 5.37
CA LYS A 69 -10.12 8.49 6.40
C LYS A 69 -10.93 7.32 5.81
N PRO A 70 -11.71 7.47 4.71
CA PRO A 70 -12.44 6.35 4.11
C PRO A 70 -11.53 5.17 3.74
N HIS A 71 -10.34 5.46 3.21
CA HIS A 71 -9.33 4.45 2.90
C HIS A 71 -8.81 3.76 4.17
N HIS A 72 -8.58 4.53 5.23
CA HIS A 72 -8.13 4.04 6.55
C HIS A 72 -9.19 3.32 7.38
N LEU A 73 -10.42 3.16 6.90
CA LEU A 73 -11.42 2.30 7.54
C LEU A 73 -11.02 0.83 7.45
N TRP A 74 -10.22 0.46 6.45
CA TRP A 74 -9.71 -0.89 6.22
C TRP A 74 -8.45 -1.17 7.05
N LYS A 75 -8.61 -1.37 8.37
CA LYS A 75 -7.49 -1.56 9.30
C LYS A 75 -6.54 -2.69 8.98
N ILE A 76 -7.08 -3.79 8.47
CA ILE A 76 -6.31 -4.84 7.84
C ILE A 76 -6.73 -4.79 6.39
N PRO A 77 -5.92 -4.18 5.51
CA PRO A 77 -6.30 -4.01 4.12
C PRO A 77 -6.50 -5.35 3.41
N THR A 78 -7.28 -5.29 2.33
CA THR A 78 -7.41 -6.37 1.35
C THR A 78 -7.08 -5.80 -0.03
N PRO A 79 -6.86 -6.63 -1.06
CA PRO A 79 -6.65 -6.16 -2.43
C PRO A 79 -7.71 -5.16 -2.90
N PHE A 80 -8.96 -5.28 -2.44
CA PHE A 80 -10.04 -4.34 -2.78
C PHE A 80 -9.87 -2.96 -2.13
N ALA A 81 -9.27 -2.90 -0.93
CA ALA A 81 -9.01 -1.65 -0.23
C ALA A 81 -8.06 -0.73 -1.00
N SER A 82 -7.19 -1.32 -1.85
CA SER A 82 -6.23 -0.60 -2.68
C SER A 82 -6.87 0.42 -3.64
N HIS A 83 -8.16 0.27 -3.97
CA HIS A 83 -8.92 1.19 -4.83
C HIS A 83 -10.17 1.77 -4.13
N ALA A 84 -10.37 1.44 -2.84
CA ALA A 84 -11.51 1.89 -2.05
C ALA A 84 -11.17 3.18 -1.28
N PHE A 85 -10.90 4.25 -2.02
CA PHE A 85 -10.58 5.57 -1.49
C PHE A 85 -11.53 6.65 -2.02
N HIS A 86 -11.51 7.83 -1.40
CA HIS A 86 -12.25 8.98 -1.91
C HIS A 86 -11.73 9.35 -3.33
N PRO A 87 -12.59 9.70 -4.30
CA PRO A 87 -12.14 9.99 -5.67
C PRO A 87 -10.99 11.01 -5.77
N MET A 88 -11.04 12.09 -4.97
CA MET A 88 -9.96 13.09 -4.95
C MET A 88 -8.67 12.57 -4.30
N ASP A 89 -8.75 11.64 -3.36
CA ASP A 89 -7.57 11.02 -2.75
C ASP A 89 -6.81 10.23 -3.81
N GLY A 90 -7.52 9.34 -4.51
CA GLY A 90 -6.97 8.60 -5.65
C GLY A 90 -6.41 9.49 -6.75
N PHE A 91 -7.15 10.54 -7.12
CA PHE A 91 -6.67 11.50 -8.12
C PHE A 91 -5.36 12.17 -7.67
N LEU A 92 -5.29 12.70 -6.45
CA LEU A 92 -4.07 13.34 -5.94
C LEU A 92 -2.89 12.38 -5.94
N GLN A 93 -3.07 11.15 -5.47
CA GLN A 93 -2.01 10.15 -5.47
C GLN A 93 -1.62 9.68 -6.89
N SER A 94 -2.52 9.78 -7.89
CA SER A 94 -2.20 9.40 -9.28
C SER A 94 -1.51 10.50 -10.09
N VAL A 95 -1.64 11.78 -9.68
CA VAL A 95 -1.06 12.94 -10.38
C VAL A 95 0.44 12.76 -10.73
N PRO A 96 1.32 12.27 -9.84
CA PRO A 96 2.75 12.12 -10.16
C PRO A 96 3.03 11.24 -11.37
N TYR A 97 2.25 10.17 -11.56
CA TYR A 97 2.38 9.26 -12.70
C TYR A 97 2.05 9.93 -14.04
N HIS A 98 1.12 10.89 -14.02
CA HIS A 98 0.69 11.61 -15.21
C HIS A 98 1.53 12.85 -15.48
N ILE A 99 2.07 13.52 -14.45
CA ILE A 99 2.95 14.69 -14.64
C ILE A 99 4.33 14.28 -15.15
N TYR A 100 4.83 13.11 -14.75
CA TYR A 100 6.16 12.64 -15.14
C TYR A 100 6.47 12.76 -16.64
N PRO A 101 5.64 12.24 -17.58
CA PRO A 101 5.91 12.34 -19.02
C PRO A 101 5.87 13.77 -19.57
N PHE A 102 5.37 14.77 -18.84
CA PHE A 102 5.47 16.18 -19.25
C PHE A 102 6.82 16.80 -18.86
N LEU A 103 7.46 16.26 -17.81
CA LEU A 103 8.73 16.76 -17.29
C LEU A 103 9.93 16.03 -17.92
N PHE A 104 9.82 14.71 -18.10
CA PHE A 104 10.91 13.85 -18.53
C PHE A 104 10.55 13.03 -19.78
N PRO A 105 11.52 12.77 -20.68
CA PRO A 105 11.30 11.85 -21.80
C PRO A 105 10.94 10.45 -21.30
N LEU A 106 9.92 9.84 -21.90
CA LEU A 106 9.51 8.47 -21.57
C LEU A 106 8.96 7.74 -22.79
N HIS A 107 9.44 6.53 -23.02
CA HIS A 107 8.96 5.67 -24.10
C HIS A 107 7.51 5.23 -23.85
N LYS A 108 6.62 5.34 -24.86
CA LYS A 108 5.18 5.08 -24.67
C LYS A 108 4.86 3.67 -24.16
N MET A 109 5.49 2.62 -24.71
CA MET A 109 5.21 1.26 -24.22
C MET A 109 5.77 1.02 -22.82
N THR A 110 6.90 1.67 -22.50
CA THR A 110 7.46 1.65 -21.14
C THR A 110 6.52 2.35 -20.16
N TYR A 111 5.93 3.48 -20.55
CA TYR A 111 4.94 4.18 -19.74
C TYR A 111 3.72 3.31 -19.45
N LEU A 112 3.18 2.62 -20.47
CA LEU A 112 2.07 1.68 -20.30
C LEU A 112 2.44 0.50 -19.38
N GLY A 113 3.63 -0.07 -19.56
CA GLY A 113 4.13 -1.14 -18.69
C GLY A 113 4.28 -0.70 -17.23
N LEU A 114 4.80 0.52 -17.01
CA LEU A 114 4.90 1.12 -15.68
C LEU A 114 3.52 1.39 -15.07
N TYR A 115 2.54 1.81 -15.86
CA TYR A 115 1.17 1.99 -15.39
C TYR A 115 0.56 0.66 -14.91
N VAL A 116 0.76 -0.43 -15.64
CA VAL A 116 0.34 -1.77 -15.20
C VAL A 116 1.08 -2.19 -13.93
N PHE A 117 2.40 -1.99 -13.87
CA PHE A 117 3.20 -2.28 -12.69
C PHE A 117 2.71 -1.53 -11.45
N VAL A 118 2.40 -0.24 -11.57
CA VAL A 118 1.86 0.59 -10.48
C VAL A 118 0.59 -0.04 -9.90
N ASN A 119 -0.34 -0.48 -10.75
CA ASN A 119 -1.59 -1.08 -10.30
C ASN A 119 -1.35 -2.42 -9.58
N ILE A 120 -0.48 -3.27 -10.13
CA ILE A 120 -0.09 -4.53 -9.49
C ILE A 120 0.55 -4.25 -8.13
N TRP A 121 1.45 -3.27 -8.06
CA TRP A 121 2.13 -2.89 -6.84
C TRP A 121 1.16 -2.36 -5.77
N THR A 122 0.27 -1.46 -6.17
CA THR A 122 -0.77 -0.91 -5.29
C THR A 122 -1.66 -2.02 -4.75
N ILE A 123 -1.97 -3.06 -5.52
CA ILE A 123 -2.68 -4.23 -5.01
C ILE A 123 -1.80 -5.03 -4.03
N SER A 124 -0.54 -5.31 -4.38
CA SER A 124 0.34 -6.15 -3.57
C SER A 124 0.67 -5.56 -2.21
N ILE A 125 0.73 -4.24 -2.05
CA ILE A 125 0.95 -3.65 -0.71
C ILE A 125 -0.32 -3.69 0.19
N HIS A 126 -1.47 -4.15 -0.34
CA HIS A 126 -2.73 -4.28 0.39
C HIS A 126 -3.22 -5.72 0.52
N ASP A 127 -2.50 -6.70 -0.04
CA ASP A 127 -2.99 -8.08 -0.10
C ASP A 127 -2.88 -8.85 1.23
N GLY A 128 -2.13 -8.30 2.20
CA GLY A 128 -1.88 -8.93 3.49
C GLY A 128 -0.76 -9.97 3.46
N ASP A 129 -0.07 -10.13 2.33
CA ASP A 129 1.08 -11.00 2.20
C ASP A 129 2.36 -10.29 2.67
N TYR A 130 2.78 -10.59 3.90
CA TYR A 130 3.94 -9.94 4.52
C TYR A 130 5.29 -10.51 4.06
N HIS A 131 5.32 -11.39 3.07
CA HIS A 131 6.57 -11.97 2.58
C HIS A 131 7.33 -10.99 1.68
N VAL A 132 8.47 -10.53 2.20
CA VAL A 132 9.49 -9.78 1.43
C VAL A 132 10.82 -10.50 1.60
N PRO A 133 11.60 -10.73 0.51
CA PRO A 133 12.93 -11.32 0.60
C PRO A 133 13.79 -10.59 1.62
N GLY A 134 14.56 -11.33 2.44
CA GLY A 134 15.25 -10.77 3.61
C GLY A 134 16.11 -9.52 3.31
N ILE A 135 16.85 -9.54 2.20
CA ILE A 135 17.71 -8.43 1.77
C ILE A 135 16.91 -7.18 1.40
N LEU A 136 15.65 -7.34 0.99
CA LEU A 136 14.79 -6.25 0.53
C LEU A 136 13.90 -5.67 1.63
N LYS A 137 13.81 -6.31 2.81
CA LYS A 137 12.95 -5.85 3.92
C LYS A 137 13.23 -4.41 4.36
N GLU A 138 14.50 -4.02 4.34
CA GLU A 138 14.92 -2.68 4.75
C GLU A 138 14.67 -1.62 3.67
N ILE A 139 14.51 -2.02 2.42
CA ILE A 139 14.47 -1.14 1.24
C ILE A 139 13.05 -0.99 0.70
N ILE A 140 12.28 -2.09 0.65
CA ILE A 140 10.95 -2.14 0.06
C ILE A 140 9.87 -1.83 1.09
N ASN A 141 8.99 -0.90 0.77
CA ASN A 141 7.75 -0.65 1.48
C ASN A 141 6.67 -1.62 0.97
N GLY A 142 6.60 -2.80 1.57
CA GLY A 142 5.65 -3.88 1.21
C GLY A 142 4.39 -3.93 2.09
N ALA A 143 3.57 -4.97 1.94
CA ALA A 143 2.28 -5.09 2.62
C ALA A 143 2.34 -5.03 4.15
N ALA A 144 3.43 -5.50 4.76
CA ALA A 144 3.64 -5.40 6.20
C ALA A 144 3.76 -3.95 6.68
N HIS A 145 4.53 -3.14 5.95
CA HIS A 145 4.70 -1.72 6.24
C HIS A 145 3.40 -0.96 6.04
N HIS A 146 2.69 -1.23 4.95
CA HIS A 146 1.44 -0.57 4.63
C HIS A 146 0.30 -0.98 5.58
N THR A 147 0.24 -2.24 6.02
CA THR A 147 -0.73 -2.63 7.06
C THR A 147 -0.48 -1.87 8.36
N ASP A 148 0.77 -1.76 8.80
CA ASP A 148 1.12 -0.98 9.98
C ASP A 148 0.79 0.51 9.81
N HIS A 149 0.92 1.04 8.59
CA HIS A 149 0.45 2.37 8.25
C HIS A 149 -1.08 2.53 8.49
N HIS A 150 -1.91 1.58 8.06
CA HIS A 150 -3.37 1.59 8.31
C HIS A 150 -3.75 1.49 9.79
N LEU A 151 -2.87 0.88 10.61
CA LEU A 151 -3.07 0.70 12.05
C LEU A 151 -2.60 1.90 12.87
N TYR A 152 -1.41 2.44 12.56
CA TYR A 152 -0.74 3.47 13.35
C TYR A 152 -0.79 4.87 12.75
N PHE A 153 -1.19 5.00 11.47
CA PHE A 153 -1.38 6.23 10.70
C PHE A 153 -0.14 7.09 10.43
N ASP A 154 0.75 7.23 11.42
CA ASP A 154 1.82 8.23 11.40
C ASP A 154 3.13 7.77 10.72
N TYR A 155 3.15 6.56 10.16
CA TYR A 155 4.38 5.89 9.69
C TYR A 155 4.22 5.25 8.31
N ASN A 156 5.34 5.01 7.61
CA ASN A 156 5.42 4.22 6.37
C ASN A 156 4.52 4.70 5.22
N TYR A 157 4.62 5.97 4.85
CA TYR A 157 3.81 6.60 3.78
C TYR A 157 4.29 6.29 2.36
N GLY A 158 5.52 5.81 2.17
CA GLY A 158 6.11 5.55 0.86
C GLY A 158 5.30 4.55 0.02
N GLN A 159 5.43 4.63 -1.30
CA GLN A 159 4.69 3.75 -2.20
C GLN A 159 5.49 2.47 -2.44
N TYR A 160 6.76 2.60 -2.84
CA TYR A 160 7.64 1.49 -3.22
C TYR A 160 8.78 1.26 -2.23
N PHE A 161 9.40 2.36 -1.78
CA PHE A 161 10.62 2.30 -1.00
C PHE A 161 10.45 2.90 0.40
N THR A 162 11.23 2.41 1.35
CA THR A 162 11.33 2.98 2.71
C THR A 162 12.18 4.26 2.73
N LEU A 163 12.81 4.62 1.60
CA LEU A 163 13.76 5.72 1.48
C LEU A 163 13.18 7.05 1.99
N TRP A 164 12.02 7.45 1.47
CA TRP A 164 11.41 8.73 1.83
C TRP A 164 10.85 8.74 3.24
N ASP A 165 10.40 7.58 3.75
CA ASP A 165 10.04 7.44 5.15
C ASP A 165 11.24 7.62 6.08
N ARG A 166 12.42 7.11 5.70
CA ARG A 166 13.65 7.30 6.46
C ARG A 166 14.11 8.76 6.44
N ILE A 167 14.10 9.38 5.26
CA ILE A 167 14.46 10.80 5.09
C ILE A 167 13.49 11.70 5.85
N GLY A 168 12.19 11.42 5.75
CA GLY A 168 11.13 12.22 6.37
C GLY A 168 10.84 11.88 7.84
N GLY A 169 11.56 10.92 8.43
CA GLY A 169 11.44 10.55 9.83
C GLY A 169 10.13 9.81 10.18
N SER A 170 9.50 9.15 9.22
CA SER A 170 8.26 8.37 9.38
C SER A 170 8.46 6.85 9.21
N TYR A 171 9.70 6.40 9.07
CA TYR A 171 10.00 4.97 8.97
C TYR A 171 9.74 4.24 10.29
N LYS A 172 9.03 3.12 10.21
CA LYS A 172 8.84 2.18 11.32
C LYS A 172 8.96 0.75 10.82
N ASN A 173 9.80 -0.04 11.49
CA ASN A 173 9.91 -1.47 11.22
C ASN A 173 8.54 -2.17 11.45
N PRO A 174 8.03 -2.95 10.48
CA PRO A 174 6.73 -3.60 10.60
C PRO A 174 6.63 -4.56 11.78
N SER A 175 5.54 -4.49 12.54
CA SER A 175 5.30 -5.39 13.67
C SER A 175 5.18 -6.85 13.25
N SER A 176 4.73 -7.12 12.03
CA SER A 176 4.68 -8.46 11.42
C SER A 176 6.07 -9.08 11.25
N PHE A 177 7.12 -8.27 11.03
CA PHE A 177 8.49 -8.80 10.96
C PHE A 177 9.03 -9.20 12.34
N GLU A 178 8.40 -8.72 13.41
CA GLU A 178 8.74 -9.03 14.81
C GLU A 178 7.85 -10.11 15.42
N GLY A 179 6.95 -10.73 14.65
CA GLY A 179 5.97 -11.70 15.18
C GLY A 179 4.89 -11.06 16.07
N LYS A 180 4.63 -9.76 15.85
CA LYS A 180 3.61 -8.94 16.53
C LYS A 180 2.61 -8.36 15.53
N GLY A 181 2.49 -8.97 14.36
CA GLY A 181 1.54 -8.55 13.34
C GLY A 181 0.10 -8.92 13.69
N PRO A 182 -0.89 -8.39 12.96
CA PRO A 182 -2.29 -8.77 13.12
C PRO A 182 -2.51 -10.28 12.99
N HIS A 183 -1.82 -10.93 12.05
CA HIS A 183 -1.91 -12.39 11.87
C HIS A 183 -1.34 -13.17 13.07
N ASP A 184 -0.27 -12.69 13.69
CA ASP A 184 0.32 -13.33 14.89
C ASP A 184 -0.63 -13.23 16.09
N TYR A 185 -1.31 -12.09 16.24
CA TYR A 185 -2.31 -11.90 17.27
C TYR A 185 -3.48 -12.89 17.12
N LEU A 186 -4.01 -13.04 15.89
CA LEU A 186 -5.07 -14.01 15.60
C LEU A 186 -4.63 -15.45 15.84
N LYS A 187 -3.38 -15.79 15.48
CA LYS A 187 -2.81 -17.11 15.75
C LYS A 187 -2.74 -17.40 17.26
N LYS A 188 -2.21 -16.46 18.06
CA LYS A 188 -2.14 -16.59 19.53
C LYS A 188 -3.52 -16.73 20.17
N LEU A 189 -4.51 -15.96 19.72
CA LEU A 189 -5.90 -16.09 20.18
C LEU A 189 -6.51 -17.46 19.84
N LYS A 190 -6.24 -17.99 18.65
CA LYS A 190 -6.72 -19.32 18.25
C LYS A 190 -6.08 -20.42 19.10
N GLU A 191 -4.77 -20.32 19.34
CA GLU A 191 -4.02 -21.26 20.18
C GLU A 191 -4.50 -21.21 21.64
N SER A 192 -4.74 -20.02 22.20
CA SER A 192 -5.25 -19.86 23.57
C SER A 192 -6.68 -20.37 23.73
N LYS A 193 -7.53 -20.17 22.71
CA LYS A 193 -8.88 -20.75 22.70
C LYS A 193 -8.82 -22.27 22.65
N LEU A 194 -7.97 -22.84 21.80
CA LEU A 194 -7.81 -24.28 21.66
C LEU A 194 -7.24 -24.94 22.93
N SER A 195 -6.30 -24.30 23.62
CA SER A 195 -5.78 -24.79 24.90
C SER A 195 -6.83 -24.73 26.02
N SER A 196 -7.64 -23.67 26.06
CA SER A 196 -8.78 -23.57 26.99
C SER A 196 -9.82 -24.68 26.76
N PHE A 197 -10.14 -25.02 25.51
CA PHE A 197 -11.03 -26.16 25.20
C PHE A 197 -10.43 -27.50 25.64
N LYS A 198 -9.13 -27.72 25.45
CA LYS A 198 -8.46 -28.95 25.89
C LYS A 198 -8.42 -29.09 27.41
N ASN A 199 -8.18 -28.00 28.12
CA ASN A 199 -8.12 -27.99 29.59
C ASN A 199 -9.52 -28.06 30.22
N GLY A 200 -10.56 -27.52 29.56
CA GLY A 200 -11.95 -27.60 30.02
C GLY A 200 -12.64 -28.95 29.75
N CYS A 201 -12.09 -29.77 28.85
CA CYS A 201 -12.60 -31.13 28.58
C CYS A 201 -11.97 -32.20 29.50
N GLY A 202 -11.07 -31.81 30.41
CA GLY A 202 -10.35 -32.73 31.30
C GLY A 202 -10.90 -32.85 32.72
N ASP A 203 -11.99 -32.15 33.05
CA ASP A 203 -12.49 -32.01 34.43
C ASP A 203 -13.97 -32.39 34.59
N GLU A 204 -14.47 -33.35 33.81
CA GLU A 204 -15.68 -34.10 34.19
C GLU A 204 -15.28 -35.25 35.12
N GLY A 205 -14.78 -34.87 36.29
CA GLY A 205 -14.64 -35.76 37.44
C GLY A 205 -16.03 -36.17 37.93
N VAL A 206 -16.36 -37.44 37.72
CA VAL A 206 -17.34 -38.28 38.44
C VAL A 206 -18.03 -37.55 39.61
N LEU A 207 -19.23 -37.03 39.37
CA LEU A 207 -20.16 -36.74 40.47
C LEU A 207 -20.90 -38.03 40.80
N GLU A 208 -20.44 -38.71 41.86
CA GLU A 208 -21.18 -39.77 42.53
C GLU A 208 -22.58 -39.27 42.93
N GLU A 209 -23.62 -39.99 42.51
CA GLU A 209 -24.99 -39.81 43.00
C GLU A 209 -25.09 -40.21 44.47
N GLY A 210 -24.78 -39.26 45.36
CA GLY A 210 -24.99 -39.35 46.79
C GLY A 210 -26.42 -38.96 47.18
N SER A 211 -27.23 -39.98 47.47
CA SER A 211 -28.50 -39.95 48.22
C SER A 211 -28.66 -38.79 49.21
N PHE A 212 -29.74 -38.02 49.08
CA PHE A 212 -30.38 -37.35 50.22
C PHE A 212 -31.92 -37.43 50.16
N LYS A 213 -32.45 -38.32 50.99
CA LYS A 213 -33.81 -38.21 51.57
C LYS A 213 -33.87 -36.98 52.46
N ASN A 214 -34.96 -36.20 52.40
CA ASN A 214 -35.92 -36.10 53.53
C ASN A 214 -36.97 -35.00 53.35
N LYS A 215 -38.19 -35.41 53.72
CA LYS A 215 -39.29 -34.70 54.42
C LYS A 215 -39.91 -33.46 53.81
#